data_AF-A0A519RH61-F1
#
_entry.id   AF-A0A519RH61-F1
#
_cell.length_a   1.000
_cell.length_b   1.000
_cell.length_c   1.000
_cell.angle_alpha   90.00
_cell.angle_beta   90.00
_cell.angle_gamma   90.00
#
_symmetry.space_group_name_H-M   'P 1'
#
loop_
_entity.id
_entity.type
_entity.pdbx_description
1 polymer ?
#
loop_
_entity_poly.entity_id
_entity_poly.type
_entity_poly.pdbx_seq_one_letter_code
_entity_poly.pdbx_strand_id
1 'polypeptide(L)' 'MLIKYAIDYLKEAKADYIWCNARTSAIDFYKKQGFETISEEFEISGVGPHYIMILNLI' A
#
# COMPACT_ATOMS: atom_id res chain seq x y z
N MET A 1 11.79 4.58 -9.32
CA MET A 1 10.91 4.87 -8.17
C MET A 1 11.11 3.80 -7.10
N LEU A 2 11.19 4.20 -5.82
CA LEU A 2 11.47 3.29 -4.69
C LEU A 2 10.45 2.15 -4.58
N ILE A 3 9.15 2.44 -4.71
CA ILE A 3 8.08 1.43 -4.62
C ILE A 3 8.23 0.36 -5.71
N LYS A 4 8.57 0.76 -6.95
CA LYS A 4 8.79 -0.21 -8.02
C LYS A 4 9.95 -1.15 -7.72
N TYR A 5 11.08 -0.61 -7.25
CA TYR A 5 12.23 -1.43 -6.87
C TYR A 5 11.87 -2.42 -5.74
N ALA A 6 11.14 -1.96 -4.72
CA ALA A 6 10.69 -2.83 -3.63
C ALA A 6 9.75 -3.95 -4.12
N ILE A 7 8.82 -3.66 -5.04
CA ILE A 7 7.94 -4.65 -5.65
C ILE A 7 8.75 -5.71 -6.41
N ASP A 8 9.70 -5.28 -7.24
CA ASP A 8 10.54 -6.18 -8.02
C ASP A 8 11.37 -7.10 -7.09
N TYR A 9 11.97 -6.54 -6.03
CA TYR A 9 12.70 -7.30 -5.00
C TYR A 9 11.81 -8.30 -4.25
N LEU A 10 10.59 -7.90 -3.86
CA LEU A 10 9.68 -8.77 -3.11
C LEU A 10 9.15 -9.93 -3.96
N LYS A 11 8.98 -9.73 -5.28
CA LYS A 11 8.64 -10.79 -6.21
C LYS A 11 9.76 -11.83 -6.31
N GLU A 12 11.02 -11.40 -6.37
CA GLU A 12 12.18 -12.31 -6.33
C GLU A 12 12.24 -13.10 -5.02
N ALA A 13 11.88 -12.45 -3.91
CA ALA A 13 11.77 -13.09 -2.59
C ALA A 13 10.54 -14.00 -2.44
N LYS A 14 9.70 -14.14 -3.47
CA LYS A 14 8.45 -14.92 -3.47
C LYS A 14 7.47 -14.49 -2.36
N ALA A 15 7.41 -13.19 -2.07
CA ALA A 15 6.39 -12.65 -1.20
C ALA A 15 5.02 -12.70 -1.90
N ASP A 16 3.98 -13.05 -1.15
CA ASP A 16 2.62 -13.13 -1.69
C ASP A 16 1.99 -11.75 -1.93
N TYR A 17 2.28 -10.79 -1.05
CA TYR A 17 1.75 -9.43 -1.12
C TYR A 17 2.61 -8.44 -0.32
N ILE A 18 2.39 -7.15 -0.56
CA ILE A 18 2.83 -6.04 0.30
C ILE A 18 1.61 -5.21 0.69
N TRP A 19 1.60 -4.68 1.90
CA TRP A 19 0.51 -3.83 2.40
C TRP A 19 1.03 -2.63 3.17
N CYS A 20 0.16 -1.62 3.36
CA CYS A 20 0.46 -0.46 4.17
C CYS A 20 -0.81 0.17 4.75
N ASN A 21 -0.64 0.90 5.86
CA ASN A 21 -1.60 1.91 6.29
C ASN A 21 -1.31 3.20 5.52
N ALA A 22 -2.02 3.40 4.41
CA ALA A 22 -1.86 4.57 3.56
C ALA A 22 -2.63 5.76 4.15
N ARG A 23 -1.99 6.92 4.25
CA ARG A 23 -2.68 8.18 4.54
C ARG A 23 -3.74 8.44 3.47
N THR A 24 -4.91 8.95 3.84
CA THR A 24 -5.98 9.26 2.88
C THR A 24 -5.49 10.18 1.76
N SER A 25 -4.68 11.18 2.09
CA SER A 25 -4.11 12.12 1.10
C SER A 25 -3.15 11.48 0.08
N ALA A 26 -2.70 10.24 0.31
CA ALA A 26 -1.77 9.51 -0.54
C ALA A 26 -2.41 8.33 -1.28
N ILE A 27 -3.72 8.10 -1.16
CA ILE A 27 -4.40 6.96 -1.80
C ILE A 27 -4.13 6.90 -3.30
N ASP A 28 -4.25 8.04 -4.00
CA ASP A 28 -4.06 8.08 -5.45
C ASP A 28 -2.62 7.76 -5.88
N PHE A 29 -1.64 8.04 -5.02
CA PHE A 29 -0.25 7.63 -5.25
C PHE A 29 -0.13 6.10 -5.22
N TYR A 30 -0.73 5.44 -4.24
CA TYR A 30 -0.69 3.98 -4.13
C TYR A 30 -1.55 3.28 -5.19
N LYS A 31 -2.74 3.83 -5.53
CA LYS A 31 -3.59 3.32 -6.61
C LYS A 31 -2.88 3.32 -7.96
N LYS A 32 -2.12 4.36 -8.28
CA LYS A 32 -1.29 4.42 -9.52
C LYS A 32 -0.23 3.33 -9.58
N GLN A 33 0.15 2.76 -8.44
CA GLN A 33 1.11 1.66 -8.32
C GLN A 33 0.44 0.28 -8.27
N GLY A 34 -0.90 0.21 -8.38
CA GLY A 34 -1.68 -1.03 -8.39
C GLY A 34 -2.17 -1.49 -7.02
N PHE A 35 -1.99 -0.70 -5.96
CA PHE A 35 -2.56 -1.05 -4.65
C PHE A 35 -4.07 -0.84 -4.62
N GLU A 36 -4.75 -1.70 -3.87
CA GLU A 36 -6.19 -1.68 -3.64
C GLU A 36 -6.49 -1.40 -2.15
N THR A 37 -7.57 -0.68 -1.87
CA THR A 37 -8.07 -0.46 -0.50
C THR A 37 -8.84 -1.68 -0.03
N ILE A 38 -8.53 -2.21 1.16
CA ILE A 38 -9.21 -3.38 1.75
C ILE A 38 -9.88 -3.08 3.10
N SER A 39 -9.93 -1.82 3.49
CA SER A 39 -10.63 -1.35 4.68
C SER A 39 -11.49 -0.15 4.35
N GLU A 40 -12.38 0.22 5.28
CA GLU A 40 -12.91 1.57 5.37
C GLU A 40 -11.84 2.55 5.86
N GLU A 41 -12.12 3.86 5.79
CA GLU A 41 -11.23 4.89 6.36
C GLU A 41 -11.21 4.76 7.88
N PHE A 42 -10.04 4.90 8.49
CA PHE A 42 -9.90 4.92 9.94
C PHE A 42 -8.89 5.98 10.39
N GLU A 43 -9.13 6.52 11.58
CA GLU A 43 -8.28 7.55 12.18
C GLU A 43 -7.15 6.92 12.98
N ILE A 44 -5.91 7.34 12.74
CA ILE A 44 -4.77 7.05 13.60
C ILE A 44 -4.48 8.30 14.43
N SER A 45 -4.65 8.19 15.76
CA SER A 45 -4.52 9.31 16.70
C SER A 45 -3.17 10.03 16.54
N GLY A 46 -3.21 11.35 16.33
CA GLY A 46 -2.03 12.20 16.14
C GLY A 46 -1.40 12.12 14.74
N VAL A 47 -1.91 11.28 13.84
CA VAL A 47 -1.36 11.07 12.49
C VAL A 47 -2.36 11.47 11.40
N GLY A 48 -3.66 11.21 11.58
CA GLY A 48 -4.72 11.52 10.62
C GLY A 48 -5.44 10.27 10.07
N PRO A 49 -6.28 10.46 9.03
CA PRO A 49 -7.06 9.38 8.42
C PRO A 49 -6.23 8.52 7.47
N HIS A 50 -6.51 7.21 7.48
CA HIS A 50 -5.80 6.18 6.74
C HIS A 50 -6.74 5.09 6.19
N TYR A 51 -6.24 4.34 5.22
CA TYR A 51 -6.80 3.09 4.73
C TYR A 51 -5.75 1.98 4.78
N ILE A 52 -6.17 0.74 4.98
CA ILE A 52 -5.32 -0.42 4.71
C ILE A 52 -5.35 -0.64 3.21
N MET A 53 -4.17 -0.64 2.59
CA MET A 53 -4.00 -0.91 1.16
C MET A 53 -3.07 -2.10 0.94
N ILE A 54 -3.38 -2.93 -0.05
CA ILE A 54 -2.63 -4.13 -0.42
C ILE A 54 -2.29 -4.15 -1.91
N LEU A 55 -1.14 -4.72 -2.25
CA LEU A 55 -0.79 -5.12 -3.61
C LEU A 55 -0.42 -6.60 -3.57
N ASN A 56 -1.21 -7.43 -4.25
CA ASN A 56 -0.89 -8.84 -4.47
C ASN A 56 0.26 -8.96 -5.48
N LEU A 57 1.23 -9.83 -5.18
CA LEU A 57 2.47 -9.99 -5.95
C LEU A 57 2.55 -11.31 -6.72
N ILE A 58 1.63 -12.24 -6.43
CA ILE A 58 1.43 -13.52 -7.15
C ILE A 58 0.73 -13.29 -8.48
#